data_AF-A0A183IXA8-F1
#
_entry.id   AF-A0A183IXA8-F1
#
_cell.length_a   1.000
_cell.length_b   1.000
_cell.length_c   1.000
_cell.angle_alpha   90.00
_cell.angle_beta   90.00
_cell.angle_gamma   90.00
#
_symmetry.space_group_name_H-M   'P 1'
#
loop_
_entity.id
_entity.type
_entity.pdbx_description
1 polymer ?
#
loop_
_entity_poly.entity_id
_entity_poly.type
_entity_poly.pdbx_seq_one_letter_code
_entity_poly.pdbx_strand_id
1 'polypeptide(L)'
;MDDQMNRQLTADINDNDTPEALANELVDYGFINKDDREEIVNLIAHALLKYKLKRQGLSCLGSESSSLNDIGNVNSQSSLPSMPAC
;
A
#
# COMPACT_ATOMS: atom_id res chain seq x y z
N MET A 1 29.65 28.67 11.21
CA MET A 1 28.19 28.59 11.12
C MET A 1 27.90 27.16 10.74
N ASP A 2 27.32 26.38 11.65
CA ASP A 2 26.81 25.04 11.32
C ASP A 2 25.53 25.25 10.52
N ASP A 3 25.66 25.49 9.22
CA ASP A 3 24.51 25.58 8.32
C ASP A 3 23.87 24.19 8.19
N GLN A 4 23.09 23.80 9.20
CA GLN A 4 22.13 22.71 9.09
C GLN A 4 21.01 23.17 8.17
N MET A 5 21.21 22.96 6.87
CA MET A 5 20.19 23.22 5.86
C MET A 5 19.01 22.26 6.06
N ASN A 6 17.96 22.73 6.72
CA ASN A 6 16.66 22.06 6.73
C ASN A 6 16.02 22.20 5.35
N ARG A 7 16.36 21.29 4.43
CA ARG A 7 15.78 21.25 3.08
C ARG A 7 14.41 20.57 3.13
N GLN A 8 13.37 21.32 3.47
CA GLN A 8 12.00 20.84 3.30
C GLN A 8 11.56 21.05 1.86
N LEU A 9 11.05 19.99 1.24
CA LEU A 9 10.38 20.03 -0.05
C LEU A 9 8.88 20.14 0.19
N THR A 10 8.22 21.01 -0.56
CA THR A 10 6.75 21.17 -0.57
C THR A 10 6.26 21.01 -2.00
N ALA A 11 5.25 20.17 -2.19
CA ALA A 11 4.60 19.96 -3.47
C ALA A 11 3.10 19.80 -3.24
N ASP A 12 2.31 20.24 -4.23
CA ASP A 12 0.88 19.96 -4.27
C ASP A 12 0.66 18.53 -4.74
N ILE A 13 -0.14 17.77 -3.98
CA ILE A 13 -0.46 16.37 -4.29
C ILE A 13 -1.87 16.29 -4.86
N ASN A 14 -2.00 15.66 -6.02
CA ASN A 14 -3.26 15.32 -6.66
C ASN A 14 -3.68 13.87 -6.38
N ASP A 15 -4.97 13.57 -6.55
CA ASP A 15 -5.49 12.21 -6.31
C ASP A 15 -4.99 11.16 -7.32
N ASN A 16 -4.45 11.61 -8.46
CA ASN A 16 -3.85 10.77 -9.50
C ASN A 16 -2.36 10.46 -9.25
N ASP A 17 -1.73 11.13 -8.29
CA ASP A 17 -0.31 10.94 -8.03
C ASP A 17 -0.08 9.59 -7.35
N THR A 18 0.94 8.87 -7.82
CA THR A 18 1.35 7.60 -7.23
C THR A 18 2.68 7.75 -6.50
N PRO A 19 2.90 7.00 -5.40
CA PRO A 19 4.17 7.04 -4.68
C PRO A 19 5.39 6.77 -5.55
N GLU A 20 5.26 5.86 -6.52
CA GLU A 20 6.33 5.50 -7.46
C GLU A 20 6.68 6.65 -8.41
N ALA A 21 5.66 7.32 -8.96
CA ALA A 21 5.87 8.46 -9.85
C ALA A 21 6.58 9.60 -9.11
N LEU A 22 6.10 9.95 -7.91
CA LEU A 22 6.69 11.00 -7.08
C LEU A 22 8.13 10.67 -6.68
N ALA A 23 8.42 9.42 -6.28
CA ALA A 23 9.78 9.04 -5.93
C ALA A 23 10.73 9.05 -7.14
N ASN A 24 10.26 8.65 -8.33
CA ASN A 24 11.05 8.76 -9.55
C ASN A 24 11.38 10.21 -9.89
N GLU A 25 10.40 11.12 -9.77
CA GLU A 25 10.63 12.55 -9.97
C GLU A 25 11.68 13.09 -8.97
N LEU A 26 11.61 12.70 -7.69
CA LEU A 26 12.60 13.11 -6.69
C LEU A 26 14.02 12.64 -7.04
N VAL A 27 14.17 11.45 -7.63
CA VAL A 27 15.45 10.96 -8.15
C VAL A 27 15.88 11.78 -9.36
N ASP A 28 14.97 12.00 -10.32
CA ASP A 28 15.26 12.67 -11.59
C ASP A 28 15.66 14.14 -11.39
N TYR A 29 15.06 14.82 -10.41
CA TYR A 29 15.44 16.17 -10.00
C TYR A 29 16.68 16.21 -9.10
N GLY A 30 17.21 15.05 -8.70
CA GLY A 30 18.43 14.94 -7.87
C GLY A 30 18.22 15.31 -6.40
N PHE A 31 16.99 15.20 -5.90
CA PHE A 31 16.68 15.42 -4.49
C PHE A 31 17.04 14.21 -3.62
N ILE A 32 16.97 13.00 -4.17
CA ILE A 32 17.30 11.73 -3.49
C ILE A 32 18.16 10.83 -4.39
N ASN A 33 18.89 9.89 -3.79
CA ASN A 33 19.62 8.89 -4.56
C ASN A 33 18.68 7.80 -5.08
N LYS A 34 19.07 7.14 -6.18
CA LYS A 34 18.38 5.97 -6.76
C LYS A 34 18.27 4.82 -5.77
N ASP A 35 19.27 4.64 -4.94
CA ASP A 35 19.32 3.58 -3.93
C ASP A 35 18.27 3.79 -2.83
N ASP A 36 17.97 5.05 -2.50
CA ASP A 36 17.00 5.43 -1.48
C ASP A 36 15.56 5.44 -2.02
N ARG A 37 15.38 5.27 -3.34
CA ARG A 37 14.09 5.40 -4.01
C ARG A 37 13.02 4.51 -3.39
N GLU A 38 13.34 3.24 -3.15
CA GLU A 38 12.36 2.26 -2.64
C GLU A 38 11.87 2.62 -1.23
N GLU A 39 12.76 3.09 -0.38
CA GLU A 39 12.39 3.57 0.96
C GLU A 39 11.46 4.78 0.86
N ILE A 40 11.78 5.73 -0.04
CA ILE A 40 10.97 6.93 -0.25
C ILE A 40 9.59 6.61 -0.83
N VAL A 41 9.48 5.64 -1.75
CA VAL A 41 8.18 5.15 -2.26
C VAL A 41 7.29 4.71 -1.10
N ASN A 42 7.82 3.90 -0.18
CA ASN A 42 7.07 3.43 0.98
C ASN A 42 6.64 4.59 1.89
N LEU A 43 7.55 5.53 2.19
CA LEU A 43 7.22 6.71 2.99
C LEU A 43 6.09 7.54 2.37
N ILE A 44 6.17 7.81 1.05
CA ILE A 44 5.14 8.57 0.33
C ILE A 44 3.81 7.80 0.36
N ALA A 45 3.82 6.48 0.14
CA ALA A 45 2.61 5.66 0.20
C ALA A 45 1.91 5.76 1.56
N HIS A 46 2.66 5.64 2.66
CA HIS A 46 2.14 5.80 4.02
C HIS A 46 1.59 7.22 4.26
N ALA A 47 2.29 8.25 3.79
CA ALA A 47 1.86 9.64 3.93
C ALA A 47 0.54 9.92 3.17
N LEU A 48 0.44 9.44 1.92
CA LEU A 48 -0.76 9.58 1.09
C LEU A 48 -1.96 8.85 1.70
N LEU A 49 -1.76 7.62 2.20
CA LEU A 49 -2.81 6.88 2.89
C LEU A 49 -3.31 7.63 4.12
N LYS A 50 -2.40 8.11 4.96
CA LYS A 50 -2.74 8.90 6.16
C LYS A 50 -3.49 10.18 5.80
N TYR A 51 -3.09 10.85 4.72
CA TYR A 51 -3.76 12.05 4.22
C TYR A 51 -5.19 11.74 3.73
N LYS A 52 -5.37 10.65 2.98
CA LYS A 52 -6.70 10.19 2.53
C LYS A 52 -7.61 9.86 3.72
N LEU A 53 -7.10 9.15 4.72
CA LEU A 53 -7.85 8.82 5.94
C LEU A 53 -8.25 10.08 6.74
N LYS A 54 -7.31 11.04 6.89
CA LYS A 54 -7.58 12.31 7.58
C LYS A 54 -8.66 13.15 6.88
N ARG A 55 -8.68 13.15 5.53
CA ARG A 55 -9.73 13.82 4.74
C ARG A 55 -11.09 13.14 4.86
N GLN A 56 -11.13 11.83 5.06
CA GLN A 56 -12.37 11.04 5.11
C GLN A 56 -12.98 10.92 6.51
N GLY A 57 -12.40 11.54 7.55
CA GLY A 57 -12.96 11.54 8.90
C GLY A 57 -13.08 10.15 9.53
N LEU A 58 -12.30 9.16 9.07
CA LEU A 58 -12.38 7.78 9.51
C LEU A 58 -11.23 7.46 10.48
N SER A 59 -11.54 7.34 11.77
CA SER A 59 -10.61 6.91 12.80
C SER A 59 -10.79 5.42 13.10
N CYS A 60 -9.96 4.57 12.47
CA CYS A 60 -9.58 3.19 12.86
C CYS A 60 -8.94 2.54 11.60
N LEU A 61 -7.92 1.69 11.61
CA LEU A 61 -7.35 0.78 12.60
C LEU A 61 -5.83 0.68 12.33
N GLY A 62 -5.04 0.73 13.39
CA GLY A 62 -3.78 0.00 13.39
C GLY A 62 -4.09 -1.49 13.48
N SER A 63 -3.37 -2.28 12.69
CA SER A 63 -2.65 -3.49 13.08
C SER A 63 -2.46 -4.41 11.86
N GLU A 64 -1.19 -4.69 11.62
CA GLU A 64 -0.68 -5.89 10.97
C GLU A 64 -1.57 -7.14 11.14
N SER A 65 -1.83 -7.84 10.04
CA SER A 65 -2.14 -9.26 10.10
C SER A 65 -1.64 -9.96 8.84
N SER A 66 -0.57 -10.71 9.02
CA SER A 66 -0.19 -11.86 8.22
C SER A 66 -1.40 -12.79 8.09
N SER A 67 -1.74 -13.23 6.88
CA SER A 67 -2.62 -14.40 6.70
C SER A 67 -2.27 -15.09 5.38
N LEU A 68 -1.65 -16.26 5.55
CA LEU A 68 -1.41 -17.26 4.52
C LEU A 68 -2.72 -17.57 3.80
N ASN A 69 -2.68 -17.55 2.46
CA ASN A 69 -3.67 -18.23 1.64
C ASN A 69 -2.93 -19.28 0.81
N ASP A 70 -3.04 -20.56 1.20
CA ASP A 70 -2.78 -21.66 0.28
C ASP A 70 -3.99 -22.61 0.26
N ILE A 71 -4.42 -22.92 -0.96
CA ILE A 71 -5.78 -23.32 -1.32
C ILE A 71 -5.85 -24.85 -1.35
N GLY A 72 -6.49 -25.44 -0.33
CA GLY A 72 -6.78 -26.87 -0.27
C GLY A 72 -8.13 -27.23 -0.90
N ASN A 73 -8.12 -27.38 -2.23
CA ASN A 73 -8.92 -28.32 -3.05
C ASN A 73 -10.20 -28.95 -2.44
N VAL A 74 -11.37 -28.49 -2.87
CA VAL A 74 -12.67 -29.13 -2.60
C VAL A 74 -12.94 -30.24 -3.61
N ASN A 75 -12.97 -31.49 -3.16
CA ASN A 75 -13.67 -32.54 -3.91
C ASN A 75 -14.36 -33.51 -2.95
N SER A 76 -15.68 -33.39 -2.86
CA SER A 76 -16.55 -34.37 -2.23
C SER A 76 -17.85 -34.41 -3.02
N GLN A 77 -17.85 -35.20 -4.09
CA GLN A 77 -19.08 -35.59 -4.78
C GLN A 77 -19.85 -36.58 -3.89
N SER A 78 -20.90 -36.11 -3.22
CA SER A 78 -21.93 -36.94 -2.61
C SER A 78 -23.04 -37.18 -3.64
N SER A 79 -23.06 -38.38 -4.24
CA SER A 79 -24.20 -38.86 -5.03
C SER A 79 -25.17 -39.67 -4.17
N LEU A 80 -26.45 -39.44 -4.40
CA LEU A 80 -27.65 -39.70 -3.57
C LEU A 80 -27.98 -41.20 -3.33
N PRO A 81 -28.77 -41.54 -2.28
CA PRO A 81 -29.24 -42.90 -2.02
C PRO A 81 -30.44 -43.32 -2.90
N SER A 82 -30.43 -44.59 -3.31
CA SER A 82 -31.45 -45.28 -4.12
C SER A 82 -32.66 -45.71 -3.27
N MET A 83 -33.90 -45.51 -3.76
CA MET A 83 -35.14 -46.07 -3.18
C MET A 83 -35.77 -47.11 -4.12
N PRO A 84 -36.32 -48.22 -3.60
CA PRO A 84 -36.98 -49.27 -4.39
C PRO A 84 -38.46 -48.94 -4.67
N ALA A 85 -38.95 -49.32 -5.85
CA ALA A 85 -40.36 -49.23 -6.23
C ALA A 85 -41.08 -50.57 -6.05
N CYS A 86 -42.23 -50.55 -5.36
CA CYS A 86 -43.40 -51.37 -5.66
C CYS A 86 -44.50 -50.41 -6.12
#